data_AF-A0A024HMW0-F1
#
_entry.id   AF-A0A024HMW0-F1
#
_cell.length_a   1.000
_cell.length_b   1.000
_cell.length_c   1.000
_cell.angle_alpha   90.00
_cell.angle_beta   90.00
_cell.angle_gamma   90.00
#
_symmetry.space_group_name_H-M   'P 1'
#
loop_
_entity.id
_entity.type
_entity.pdbx_description
1 polymer ?
#
loop_
_entity_poly.entity_id
_entity_poly.type
_entity_poly.pdbx_seq_one_letter_code
_entity_poly.pdbx_strand_id
1 'polypeptide(L)' 'MQQEQDTLWVELETLDNEHRPQRLRGRMQLRDYLDLIAGCAPLLVRLDDCRRGRRGPVADLFIRSVHILRVMALGPLPA' A
#
# COMPACT_ATOMS: atom_id res chain seq x y z
N MET A 1 -2.44 -5.19 -23.53
CA MET A 1 -3.50 -4.86 -22.54
C MET A 1 -3.42 -5.85 -21.38
N GLN A 2 -2.41 -5.75 -20.51
CA GLN A 2 -2.09 -6.76 -19.49
C GLN A 2 -1.83 -6.20 -18.08
N GLN A 3 -2.03 -4.90 -17.84
CA GLN A 3 -1.61 -4.26 -16.58
C GLN A 3 -2.61 -4.37 -15.41
N GLU A 4 -3.77 -5.01 -15.60
CA GLU A 4 -4.80 -5.08 -14.55
C GLU A 4 -4.59 -6.26 -13.56
N GLN A 5 -3.68 -7.19 -13.85
CA GLN A 5 -3.48 -8.40 -13.03
C GLN A 5 -2.41 -8.30 -11.94
N ASP A 6 -1.60 -7.23 -11.94
CA ASP A 6 -0.48 -7.11 -11.01
C ASP A 6 -0.81 -6.28 -9.75
N THR A 7 -2.08 -5.98 -9.47
CA THR A 7 -2.45 -5.27 -8.23
C THR A 7 -3.10 -6.22 -7.22
N LEU A 8 -2.66 -6.12 -5.96
CA LEU A 8 -3.19 -6.90 -4.83
C LEU A 8 -3.79 -5.98 -3.77
N TRP A 9 -4.76 -6.51 -3.04
CA TRP A 9 -5.24 -5.85 -1.82
C TRP A 9 -4.22 -6.01 -0.72
N VAL A 10 -3.87 -4.90 -0.09
CA VAL A 10 -2.93 -4.86 1.03
C VAL A 10 -3.53 -4.12 2.21
N GLU A 11 -3.09 -4.52 3.40
CA GLU A 11 -3.13 -3.70 4.59
C GLU A 11 -1.72 -3.22 4.89
N LEU A 12 -1.59 -1.92 5.11
CA LEU A 12 -0.34 -1.28 5.50
C LEU A 12 -0.53 -0.53 6.81
N GLU A 13 0.47 -0.66 7.65
CA GLU A 13 0.63 0.16 8.83
C GLU A 13 1.64 1.26 8.50
N THR A 14 1.23 2.51 8.64
CA THR A 14 2.06 3.69 8.37
C THR A 14 1.93 4.68 9.50
N LEU A 15 2.88 5.62 9.61
CA LEU A 15 2.73 6.79 10.45
C LEU A 15 1.88 7.86 9.76
N ASP A 16 0.97 8.49 10.50
CA ASP A 16 0.29 9.71 10.07
C ASP A 16 1.14 10.97 10.32
N ASN A 17 0.58 12.16 10.04
CA ASN A 17 1.29 13.43 10.22
C ASN A 17 1.61 13.75 11.69
N GLU A 18 0.93 13.11 12.65
CA GLU A 18 1.18 13.23 14.08
C GLU A 18 2.15 12.15 14.58
N HIS A 19 2.79 11.39 13.68
CA HIS A 19 3.63 10.23 13.97
C HIS A 19 2.91 9.13 14.75
N ARG A 20 1.59 9.01 14.55
CA ARG A 20 0.80 7.93 15.14
C ARG A 20 0.63 6.78 14.14
N PRO A 21 0.72 5.52 14.59
CA PRO A 21 0.42 4.38 13.75
C PRO A 21 -1.02 4.44 13.26
N GLN A 22 -1.21 4.24 11.96
CA GLN A 22 -2.51 4.09 11.33
C GLN A 22 -2.47 2.94 10.34
N ARG A 23 -3.61 2.27 10.18
CA ARG A 23 -3.78 1.21 9.19
C ARG A 23 -4.56 1.73 8.00
N LEU A 24 -4.07 1.43 6.81
CA LEU A 24 -4.71 1.75 5.55
C LEU A 24 -4.92 0.46 4.77
N ARG A 25 -6.02 0.40 4.04
CA ARG A 25 -6.34 -0.71 3.14
C ARG A 25 -6.61 -0.15 1.76
N GLY A 26 -6.03 -0.78 0.76
CA GLY A 26 -6.12 -0.37 -0.63
C GLY A 26 -5.49 -1.40 -1.54
N ARG A 27 -5.43 -1.07 -2.83
CA ARG A 27 -4.74 -1.85 -3.85
C ARG A 27 -3.34 -1.30 -4.06
N MET A 28 -2.37 -2.18 -4.17
CA MET A 28 -0.98 -1.85 -4.42
C MET A 28 -0.46 -2.71 -5.57
N GLN A 29 0.49 -2.20 -6.33
CA GLN A 29 1.18 -3.00 -7.33
C GLN A 29 2.01 -4.11 -6.65
N LEU A 30 2.00 -5.30 -7.22
CA LEU A 30 2.74 -6.46 -6.75
C LEU A 30 4.23 -6.17 -6.67
N ARG A 31 4.75 -5.46 -7.67
CA ARG A 31 6.14 -5.02 -7.67
C ARG A 31 6.46 -4.14 -6.46
N ASP A 32 5.64 -3.14 -6.16
CA ASP A 32 5.86 -2.26 -5.01
C ASP A 32 5.78 -3.05 -3.69
N TYR A 33 4.86 -4.02 -3.60
CA TYR A 33 4.75 -4.91 -2.44
C TYR A 33 6.00 -5.78 -2.26
N LEU A 34 6.51 -6.37 -3.33
CA LEU A 34 7.74 -7.17 -3.30
C LEU A 34 8.96 -6.31 -2.96
N ASP A 35 9.06 -5.11 -3.52
CA ASP A 35 10.14 -4.17 -3.24
C ASP A 35 10.09 -3.71 -1.77
N LEU A 36 8.90 -3.52 -1.19
CA LEU A 36 8.72 -3.24 0.24
C LEU A 36 9.19 -4.38 1.14
N ILE A 37 8.87 -5.63 0.79
CA ILE A 37 9.33 -6.80 1.55
C ILE A 37 10.85 -6.96 1.44
N ALA A 38 11.41 -6.70 0.27
CA ALA A 38 12.85 -6.77 0.03
C ALA A 38 13.64 -5.60 0.66
N GLY A 39 12.97 -4.57 1.19
CA GLY A 39 13.62 -3.36 1.70
C GLY A 39 14.19 -2.45 0.59
N CYS A 40 13.79 -2.68 -0.65
CA CYS A 40 14.23 -1.94 -1.85
C CYS A 40 13.13 -1.01 -2.39
N ALA A 41 12.10 -0.75 -1.60
CA ALA A 41 10.95 0.04 -2.03
C ALA A 41 11.33 1.42 -2.56
N PRO A 42 10.59 1.91 -3.57
CA PRO A 42 10.72 3.28 -4.03
C PRO A 42 10.46 4.26 -2.87
N LEU A 43 10.95 5.50 -3.02
CA LEU A 43 10.75 6.55 -2.02
C LEU A 43 9.25 6.77 -1.70
N LEU A 44 8.41 6.63 -2.73
CA LEU A 44 6.95 6.73 -2.64
C LEU A 44 6.32 5.46 -3.18
N VAL A 45 5.38 4.93 -2.41
CA VAL A 45 4.53 3.80 -2.80
C VAL A 45 3.12 4.31 -3.01
N ARG A 46 2.47 3.83 -4.07
CA ARG A 46 1.10 4.18 -4.40
C ARG A 46 0.13 3.15 -3.81
N LEU A 47 -0.94 3.65 -3.21
CA LEU A 47 -2.06 2.87 -2.71
C LEU A 47 -3.35 3.39 -3.33
N ASP A 48 -3.91 2.58 -4.21
CA ASP A 48 -5.17 2.82 -4.90
C ASP A 48 -6.36 2.37 -4.04
N ASP A 49 -7.56 2.86 -4.34
CA ASP A 49 -8.81 2.52 -3.64
C ASP A 49 -8.69 2.58 -2.10
N CYS A 50 -7.88 3.52 -1.62
CA CYS A 50 -7.55 3.59 -0.21
C CYS A 50 -8.78 4.03 0.59
N ARG A 51 -9.22 3.18 1.54
CA ARG A 51 -10.31 3.51 2.47
C ARG A 51 -9.74 3.96 3.80
N ARG A 52 -9.81 5.26 4.08
CA ARG A 52 -9.36 5.85 5.35
C ARG A 52 -10.56 6.21 6.23
N GLY A 53 -11.07 5.21 6.97
CA GLY A 53 -12.19 5.39 7.90
C GLY A 53 -13.46 5.95 7.23
N ARG A 54 -13.99 7.08 7.74
CA ARG A 54 -15.21 7.73 7.22
C ARG A 54 -15.02 8.56 5.94
N ARG A 55 -13.78 8.76 5.48
CA ARG A 55 -13.55 9.44 4.20
C ARG A 55 -13.67 8.40 3.08
N GLY A 56 -14.39 8.77 2.03
CA GLY A 56 -14.60 7.93 0.84
C GLY A 56 -13.29 7.47 0.19
N PRO A 57 -13.38 6.59 -0.81
CA PRO A 57 -12.20 6.02 -1.46
C PRO A 57 -11.32 7.14 -2.04
N VAL A 58 -10.04 7.12 -1.68
CA VAL A 58 -9.01 7.97 -2.29
C VAL A 58 -8.41 7.19 -3.44
N ALA A 59 -8.51 7.74 -4.65
CA ALA A 59 -8.07 7.09 -5.88
C ALA A 59 -6.55 6.85 -5.89
N ASP A 60 -5.75 7.85 -5.48
CA ASP A 60 -4.28 7.77 -5.51
C ASP A 60 -3.69 8.31 -4.20
N LEU A 61 -3.38 7.43 -3.23
CA LEU A 61 -2.66 7.81 -2.03
C LEU A 61 -1.18 7.45 -2.16
N PHE A 62 -0.30 8.45 -2.09
CA PHE A 62 1.15 8.24 -2.07
C PHE A 62 1.68 8.27 -0.64
N ILE A 63 2.48 7.27 -0.30
CA ILE A 63 3.02 7.07 1.04
C ILE A 63 4.53 6.93 0.92
N ARG A 64 5.28 7.66 1.76
CA ARG A 64 6.73 7.49 1.81
C ARG A 64 7.06 6.12 2.40
N SER A 65 7.91 5.34 1.72
CA SER A 65 8.29 3.99 2.17
C SER A 65 8.89 4.00 3.59
N VAL A 66 9.64 5.05 3.94
CA VAL A 66 10.19 5.26 5.29
C VAL A 66 9.14 5.40 6.40
N HIS A 67 7.88 5.68 6.06
CA HIS A 67 6.78 5.76 7.03
C HIS A 67 5.98 4.48 7.13
N ILE A 68 6.24 3.50 6.24
CA ILE A 68 5.57 2.20 6.24
C ILE A 68 6.26 1.32 7.27
N LEU A 69 5.53 0.98 8.32
CA LEU A 69 6.00 0.12 9.41
C LEU A 69 5.83 -1.36 9.04
N ARG A 70 4.75 -1.67 8.32
CA ARG A 70 4.42 -3.04 7.89
C ARG A 70 3.52 -3.02 6.66
N VAL A 71 3.66 -4.03 5.81
CA VAL A 71 2.74 -4.33 4.72
C VAL A 71 2.33 -5.80 4.77
N MET A 72 1.06 -6.09 4.48
CA MET A 72 0.49 -7.44 4.45
C MET A 72 -0.47 -7.58 3.26
N ALA A 73 -0.30 -8.63 2.46
CA ALA A 73 -1.29 -9.00 1.45
C ALA A 73 -2.58 -9.52 2.11
N LEU A 74 -3.74 -9.07 1.63
CA LEU A 74 -5.07 -9.48 2.10
C LEU A 74 -5.68 -10.61 1.25
N GLY A 75 -4.91 -11.19 0.34
CA GLY A 75 -5.32 -12.29 -0.53
C GLY A 75 -4.11 -13.12 -0.99
N PRO A 76 -4.35 -14.19 -1.76
CA PRO A 76 -3.27 -14.99 -2.31
C PRO A 76 -2.39 -14.12 -3.21
N LEU A 77 -1.07 -14.24 -3.04
CA LEU A 77 -0.13 -13.62 -3.97
C LEU A 77 -0.26 -14.33 -5.32
N PRO A 78 -0.40 -13.59 -6.44
CA PRO A 78 -0.31 -14.19 -7.76
C PRO A 78 1.05 -14.91 -7.89
N ALA A 79 1.01 -16.12 -8.44
CA ALA A 79 2.14 -17.03 -8.57
C ALA A 79 3.11 -16.63 -9.69
#